data_AF-A0A8J2TKA3-F1
#
_entry.id   AF-A0A8J2TKA3-F1
#
_cell.length_a   1.000
_cell.length_b   1.000
_cell.length_c   1.000
_cell.angle_alpha   90.00
_cell.angle_beta   90.00
_cell.angle_gamma   90.00
#
_symmetry.space_group_name_H-M   'P 1'
#
loop_
_entity.id
_entity.type
_entity.pdbx_description
1 polymer ?
#
loop_
_entity_poly.entity_id
_entity_poly.type
_entity_poly.pdbx_seq_one_letter_code
_entity_poly.pdbx_strand_id
1 'polypeptide(L)'
;MKTIANNSFLVYYILNETKAQNVDNISRTKAYERFFRTYPEIKWAFLASIVSRNAGWNMTDLTIHPFRTLLGERERNHLFLTYERANWLIFSDAYPQLLVYQFSKKFQKPLFHLLTQFKVSEFMVKEWNHFWKTKDEYRLMAALIINEQQVIDESVIQKESFQRNVFRQFPYRVQDALYFNAVIVPTRKGELYGIYVHQFEKVDKRIEIGKRIATLIFSEEHFEDVWNFAKNVEHTGSRKDYERFLSIRLPQSSVLRACFPRVHHQEIERKDWYMNKRVRKKWFRYPEIETKQISQSYYQKRKWLYRYAWIKRFIINMKKNPR
;
A
#
# COMPACT_ATOMS: atom_id res chain seq x y z
N MET A 1 -5.22 39.05 -10.88
CA MET A 1 -6.53 38.38 -10.68
C MET A 1 -6.70 37.07 -11.46
N LYS A 2 -6.41 37.00 -12.78
CA LYS A 2 -6.55 35.75 -13.58
C LYS A 2 -5.76 34.53 -13.05
N THR A 3 -4.53 34.72 -12.56
CA THR A 3 -3.69 33.62 -12.03
C THR A 3 -4.21 33.05 -10.70
N ILE A 4 -4.75 33.91 -9.82
CA ILE A 4 -5.26 33.52 -8.51
C ILE A 4 -6.59 32.76 -8.65
N ALA A 5 -7.50 33.24 -9.51
CA ALA A 5 -8.76 32.56 -9.79
C ALA A 5 -8.55 31.15 -10.40
N ASN A 6 -7.54 30.99 -11.26
CA ASN A 6 -7.18 29.71 -11.86
C ASN A 6 -6.59 28.73 -10.83
N ASN A 7 -5.76 29.22 -9.89
CA ASN A 7 -5.21 28.40 -8.82
C ASN A 7 -6.30 27.88 -7.87
N SER A 8 -7.28 28.71 -7.49
CA SER A 8 -8.39 28.30 -6.63
C SER A 8 -9.26 27.20 -7.27
N PHE A 9 -9.54 27.30 -8.57
CA PHE A 9 -10.26 26.26 -9.30
C PHE A 9 -9.47 24.94 -9.32
N LEU A 10 -8.17 24.97 -9.61
CA LEU A 10 -7.34 23.78 -9.62
C LEU A 10 -7.28 23.11 -8.25
N VAL A 11 -7.14 23.88 -7.16
CA VAL A 11 -7.14 23.35 -5.80
C VAL A 11 -8.47 22.67 -5.49
N TYR A 12 -9.60 23.31 -5.81
CA TYR A 12 -10.93 22.73 -5.62
C TYR A 12 -11.11 21.42 -6.42
N TYR A 13 -10.73 21.43 -7.69
CA TYR A 13 -10.80 20.23 -8.54
C TYR A 13 -9.96 19.08 -7.98
N ILE A 14 -8.71 19.35 -7.63
CA ILE A 14 -7.77 18.34 -7.11
C ILE A 14 -8.28 17.75 -5.78
N LEU A 15 -8.83 18.58 -4.89
CA LEU A 15 -9.43 18.11 -3.63
C LEU A 15 -10.60 17.15 -3.90
N ASN A 16 -11.53 17.53 -4.78
CA ASN A 16 -12.71 16.72 -5.07
C ASN A 16 -12.36 15.43 -5.80
N GLU A 17 -11.47 15.49 -6.78
CA GLU A 17 -10.99 14.30 -7.49
C GLU A 17 -10.26 13.35 -6.54
N THR A 18 -9.43 13.89 -5.64
CA THR A 18 -8.78 13.08 -4.59
C THR A 18 -9.81 12.40 -3.69
N LYS A 19 -10.83 13.13 -3.24
CA LYS A 19 -11.90 12.55 -2.40
C LYS A 19 -12.70 11.48 -3.14
N ALA A 20 -13.03 11.70 -4.41
CA ALA A 20 -13.76 10.75 -5.25
C ALA A 20 -13.01 9.44 -5.47
N GLN A 21 -11.68 9.49 -5.63
CA GLN A 21 -10.86 8.29 -5.81
C GLN A 21 -10.45 7.63 -4.49
N ASN A 22 -10.52 8.32 -3.35
CA ASN A 22 -10.13 7.82 -2.04
C ASN A 22 -11.27 7.13 -1.25
N VAL A 23 -12.24 6.54 -1.94
CA VAL A 23 -13.43 5.93 -1.31
C VAL A 23 -13.21 4.52 -0.76
N ASP A 24 -12.33 3.73 -1.40
CA ASP A 24 -11.95 2.38 -0.96
C ASP A 24 -10.64 1.96 -1.63
N ASN A 25 -10.08 0.81 -1.22
CA ASN A 25 -8.83 0.28 -1.75
C ASN A 25 -8.90 0.02 -3.28
N ILE A 26 -10.06 -0.38 -3.81
CA ILE A 26 -10.23 -0.65 -5.24
C ILE A 26 -10.07 0.63 -6.05
N SER A 27 -10.81 1.69 -5.70
CA SER A 27 -10.76 2.98 -6.40
C SER A 27 -9.35 3.58 -6.36
N ARG A 28 -8.70 3.56 -5.19
CA ARG A 28 -7.32 4.05 -5.03
C ARG A 28 -6.32 3.33 -5.94
N THR A 29 -6.36 2.00 -5.91
CA THR A 29 -5.48 1.15 -6.71
C THR A 29 -5.62 1.44 -8.21
N LYS A 30 -6.87 1.53 -8.68
CA LYS A 30 -7.17 1.85 -10.08
C LYS A 30 -6.75 3.26 -10.48
N ALA A 31 -6.87 4.23 -9.56
CA ALA A 31 -6.44 5.60 -9.82
C ALA A 31 -4.92 5.67 -10.04
N TYR A 32 -4.14 4.97 -9.21
CA TYR A 32 -2.68 4.84 -9.39
C TYR A 32 -2.30 4.15 -10.70
N GLU A 33 -2.94 3.03 -11.02
CA GLU A 33 -2.68 2.30 -12.27
C GLU A 33 -2.96 3.15 -13.51
N ARG A 34 -4.11 3.83 -13.53
CA ARG A 34 -4.51 4.72 -14.63
C ARG A 34 -3.55 5.89 -14.78
N PHE A 35 -3.11 6.46 -13.66
CA PHE A 35 -2.14 7.55 -13.67
C PHE A 35 -0.83 7.11 -14.29
N PHE A 36 -0.26 5.98 -13.84
CA PHE A 36 0.99 5.44 -14.39
C PHE A 36 0.89 5.13 -15.89
N ARG A 37 -0.25 4.57 -16.34
CA ARG A 37 -0.49 4.32 -17.78
C ARG A 37 -0.36 5.57 -18.63
N THR A 38 -0.67 6.73 -18.06
CA THR A 38 -0.60 8.04 -18.75
C THR A 38 0.76 8.72 -18.55
N TYR A 39 1.38 8.52 -17.38
CA TYR A 39 2.64 9.13 -16.98
C TYR A 39 3.63 8.05 -16.48
N PRO A 40 4.18 7.23 -17.39
CA PRO A 40 5.06 6.11 -17.03
C PRO A 40 6.38 6.57 -16.37
N GLU A 41 6.77 7.84 -16.53
CA GLU A 41 7.93 8.42 -15.82
C GLU A 41 7.69 8.52 -14.30
N ILE A 42 6.42 8.46 -13.85
CA ILE A 42 6.05 8.51 -12.43
C ILE A 42 5.94 7.09 -11.87
N LYS A 43 7.09 6.40 -11.83
CA LYS A 43 7.24 5.00 -11.39
C LYS A 43 6.57 4.67 -10.05
N TRP A 44 6.58 5.62 -9.12
CA TRP A 44 5.91 5.44 -7.82
C TRP A 44 4.41 5.14 -7.95
N ALA A 45 3.71 5.69 -8.94
CA ALA A 45 2.29 5.41 -9.12
C ALA A 45 2.05 3.92 -9.43
N PHE A 46 2.91 3.28 -10.23
CA PHE A 46 2.77 1.84 -10.47
C PHE A 46 3.10 1.02 -9.22
N LEU A 47 4.18 1.36 -8.53
CA LEU A 47 4.54 0.74 -7.26
C LEU A 47 3.36 0.81 -6.26
N ALA A 48 2.76 1.98 -6.10
CA ALA A 48 1.62 2.21 -5.22
C ALA A 48 0.41 1.36 -5.64
N SER A 49 0.15 1.20 -6.94
CA SER A 49 -0.90 0.28 -7.43
C SER A 49 -0.63 -1.17 -7.01
N ILE A 50 0.56 -1.71 -7.28
CA ILE A 50 0.91 -3.11 -6.95
C ILE A 50 0.87 -3.36 -5.43
N VAL A 51 1.42 -2.44 -4.63
CA VAL A 51 1.42 -2.56 -3.17
C VAL A 51 -0.01 -2.37 -2.60
N SER A 52 -0.84 -1.50 -3.18
CA SER A 52 -2.23 -1.35 -2.75
C SER A 52 -3.09 -2.57 -3.06
N ARG A 53 -2.80 -3.31 -4.14
CA ARG A 53 -3.43 -4.62 -4.40
C ARG A 53 -3.13 -5.62 -3.26
N ASN A 54 -1.92 -5.55 -2.69
CA ASN A 54 -1.56 -6.35 -1.53
C ASN A 54 -2.39 -6.00 -0.29
N ALA A 55 -2.60 -4.72 -0.02
CA ALA A 55 -3.47 -4.31 1.07
C ALA A 55 -4.91 -4.81 0.88
N GLY A 56 -5.44 -4.79 -0.34
CA GLY A 56 -6.79 -5.27 -0.65
C GLY A 56 -6.99 -6.73 -0.25
N TRP A 57 -6.11 -7.63 -0.70
CA TRP A 57 -6.24 -9.04 -0.32
C TRP A 57 -5.95 -9.32 1.14
N ASN A 58 -5.08 -8.54 1.80
CA ASN A 58 -4.89 -8.64 3.25
C ASN A 58 -6.19 -8.31 4.00
N MET A 59 -6.94 -7.30 3.55
CA MET A 59 -8.25 -6.98 4.12
C MET A 59 -9.22 -8.14 3.94
N THR A 60 -9.37 -8.67 2.72
CA THR A 60 -10.36 -9.74 2.47
C THR A 60 -9.97 -11.08 3.09
N ASP A 61 -8.67 -11.35 3.29
CA ASP A 61 -8.19 -12.52 4.03
C ASP A 61 -8.71 -12.55 5.48
N LEU A 62 -9.05 -11.41 6.08
CA LEU A 62 -9.69 -11.38 7.39
C LEU A 62 -11.05 -12.10 7.40
N THR A 63 -11.65 -12.39 6.24
CA THR A 63 -12.93 -13.10 6.14
C THR A 63 -12.81 -14.61 5.93
N ILE A 64 -11.61 -15.14 5.65
CA ILE A 64 -11.41 -16.58 5.37
C ILE A 64 -11.24 -17.41 6.65
N HIS A 65 -11.40 -18.72 6.52
CA HIS A 65 -11.43 -19.67 7.63
C HIS A 65 -10.26 -19.54 8.63
N PRO A 66 -8.98 -19.41 8.19
CA PRO A 66 -7.88 -19.27 9.13
C PRO A 66 -8.04 -18.06 10.04
N PHE A 67 -8.27 -16.87 9.48
CA PHE A 67 -8.41 -15.66 10.28
C PHE A 67 -9.67 -15.66 11.13
N ARG A 68 -10.81 -16.18 10.63
CA ARG A 68 -12.05 -16.34 11.43
C ARG A 68 -11.90 -17.28 12.63
N THR A 69 -10.96 -18.22 12.57
CA THR A 69 -10.71 -19.19 13.65
C THR A 69 -9.65 -18.68 14.63
N LEU A 70 -8.65 -17.99 14.09
CA LEU A 70 -7.50 -17.52 14.87
C LEU A 70 -7.77 -16.20 15.59
N LEU A 71 -8.65 -15.36 15.04
CA LEU A 71 -8.95 -14.01 15.53
C LEU A 71 -10.44 -13.84 15.81
N GLY A 72 -10.76 -13.09 16.85
CA GLY A 72 -12.11 -12.63 17.16
C GLY A 72 -12.62 -11.59 16.15
N GLU A 73 -13.92 -11.41 16.08
CA GLU A 73 -14.54 -10.44 15.16
C GLU A 73 -14.05 -9.00 15.40
N ARG A 74 -13.95 -8.57 16.66
CA ARG A 74 -13.44 -7.23 17.01
C ARG A 74 -11.99 -7.03 16.54
N GLU A 75 -11.15 -8.04 16.65
CA GLU A 75 -9.75 -7.98 16.21
C GLU A 75 -9.67 -7.86 14.68
N ARG A 76 -10.45 -8.67 13.96
CA ARG A 76 -10.52 -8.61 12.49
C ARG A 76 -11.02 -7.25 12.01
N ASN A 77 -12.05 -6.69 12.65
CA ASN A 77 -12.54 -5.35 12.31
C ASN A 77 -11.49 -4.27 12.58
N HIS A 78 -10.73 -4.35 13.69
CA HIS A 78 -9.62 -3.43 13.95
C HIS A 78 -8.49 -3.54 12.92
N LEU A 79 -8.14 -4.77 12.49
CA LEU A 79 -7.15 -4.97 11.44
C LEU A 79 -7.61 -4.40 10.10
N PHE A 80 -8.87 -4.63 9.73
CA PHE A 80 -9.45 -4.03 8.53
C PHE A 80 -9.37 -2.50 8.58
N LEU A 81 -9.84 -1.88 9.66
CA LEU A 81 -9.81 -0.43 9.84
C LEU A 81 -8.39 0.13 9.83
N THR A 82 -7.42 -0.61 10.37
CA THR A 82 -5.99 -0.26 10.32
C THR A 82 -5.50 -0.20 8.87
N TYR A 83 -5.70 -1.29 8.10
CA TYR A 83 -5.28 -1.32 6.70
C TYR A 83 -5.96 -0.22 5.90
N GLU A 84 -7.26 -0.02 6.12
CA GLU A 84 -8.05 0.98 5.40
C GLU A 84 -7.58 2.38 5.74
N ARG A 85 -7.34 2.69 7.01
CA ARG A 85 -6.86 4.01 7.44
C ARG A 85 -5.47 4.32 6.90
N ALA A 86 -4.55 3.37 6.94
CA ALA A 86 -3.21 3.56 6.39
C ALA A 86 -3.27 3.85 4.88
N ASN A 87 -3.99 3.04 4.11
CA ASN A 87 -4.12 3.23 2.66
C ASN A 87 -4.84 4.54 2.30
N TRP A 88 -5.88 4.91 3.05
CA TRP A 88 -6.58 6.18 2.86
C TRP A 88 -5.67 7.39 3.11
N LEU A 89 -4.81 7.31 4.14
CA LEU A 89 -3.89 8.39 4.48
C LEU A 89 -2.80 8.55 3.42
N ILE A 90 -2.19 7.45 2.98
CA ILE A 90 -1.20 7.44 1.89
C ILE A 90 -1.78 8.11 0.65
N PHE A 91 -3.00 7.72 0.27
CA PHE A 91 -3.65 8.24 -0.92
C PHE A 91 -4.02 9.72 -0.82
N SER A 92 -4.55 10.14 0.33
CA SER A 92 -4.88 11.56 0.56
C SER A 92 -3.66 12.47 0.59
N ASP A 93 -2.44 11.93 0.76
CA ASP A 93 -1.19 12.68 0.64
C ASP A 93 -0.63 12.64 -0.79
N ALA A 94 -0.53 11.44 -1.38
CA ALA A 94 0.21 11.26 -2.62
C ALA A 94 -0.58 11.59 -3.89
N TYR A 95 -1.88 11.23 -3.95
CA TYR A 95 -2.68 11.44 -5.16
C TYR A 95 -2.84 12.91 -5.58
N PRO A 96 -3.06 13.90 -4.67
CA PRO A 96 -3.07 15.30 -5.10
C PRO A 96 -1.72 15.75 -5.70
N GLN A 97 -0.60 15.14 -5.28
CA GLN A 97 0.71 15.42 -5.88
C GLN A 97 0.77 14.96 -7.35
N LEU A 98 0.22 13.78 -7.62
CA LEU A 98 0.09 13.23 -8.98
C LEU A 98 -0.76 14.15 -9.86
N LEU A 99 -1.90 14.63 -9.35
CA LEU A 99 -2.76 15.55 -10.10
C LEU A 99 -2.08 16.91 -10.36
N VAL A 100 -1.34 17.46 -9.39
CA VAL A 100 -0.53 18.67 -9.61
C VAL A 100 0.52 18.44 -10.71
N TYR A 101 1.17 17.27 -10.75
CA TYR A 101 2.09 16.93 -11.84
C TYR A 101 1.38 16.89 -13.20
N GLN A 102 0.22 16.22 -13.28
CA GLN A 102 -0.60 16.17 -14.49
C GLN A 102 -0.95 17.57 -15.01
N PHE A 103 -1.39 18.48 -14.13
CA PHE A 103 -1.66 19.87 -14.52
C PHE A 103 -0.39 20.63 -14.89
N SER A 104 0.72 20.40 -14.18
CA SER A 104 2.02 21.01 -14.51
C SER A 104 2.47 20.63 -15.92
N LYS A 105 2.30 19.36 -16.31
CA LYS A 105 2.56 18.87 -17.68
C LYS A 105 1.62 19.51 -18.69
N LYS A 106 0.31 19.57 -18.41
CA LYS A 106 -0.70 20.19 -19.29
C LYS A 106 -0.42 21.67 -19.56
N PHE A 107 -0.02 22.43 -18.53
CA PHE A 107 0.29 23.85 -18.66
C PHE A 107 1.77 24.15 -18.95
N GLN A 108 2.60 23.11 -19.11
CA GLN A 108 4.04 23.21 -19.35
C GLN A 108 4.78 24.10 -18.34
N LYS A 109 4.33 24.12 -17.08
CA LYS A 109 4.94 24.93 -16.01
C LYS A 109 4.85 24.22 -14.66
N PRO A 110 5.84 24.38 -13.77
CA PRO A 110 5.80 23.75 -12.46
C PRO A 110 4.73 24.41 -11.56
N LEU A 111 3.71 23.65 -11.16
CA LEU A 111 2.64 24.09 -10.26
C LEU A 111 2.82 23.60 -8.81
N PHE A 112 4.02 23.14 -8.45
CA PHE A 112 4.27 22.46 -7.16
C PHE A 112 4.12 23.35 -5.92
N HIS A 113 4.06 24.68 -6.09
CA HIS A 113 3.67 25.59 -5.00
C HIS A 113 2.26 25.29 -4.45
N LEU A 114 1.37 24.73 -5.29
CA LEU A 114 0.02 24.33 -4.89
C LEU A 114 0.00 23.16 -3.90
N LEU A 115 1.08 22.36 -3.82
CA LEU A 115 1.14 21.20 -2.92
C LEU A 115 0.94 21.56 -1.45
N THR A 116 1.36 22.76 -1.05
CA THR A 116 1.14 23.30 0.30
C THR A 116 -0.34 23.38 0.66
N GLN A 117 -1.23 23.62 -0.32
CA GLN A 117 -2.69 23.66 -0.12
C GLN A 117 -3.28 22.29 0.20
N PHE A 118 -2.55 21.20 -0.11
CA PHE A 118 -2.95 19.83 0.19
C PHE A 118 -2.22 19.27 1.43
N LYS A 119 -1.53 20.10 2.21
CA LYS A 119 -0.74 19.70 3.39
C LYS A 119 0.35 18.67 3.06
N VAL A 120 0.87 18.72 1.84
CA VAL A 120 2.02 17.92 1.40
C VAL A 120 3.29 18.56 1.97
N SER A 121 4.24 17.73 2.40
CA SER A 121 5.50 18.18 3.00
C SER A 121 6.30 19.11 2.09
N GLU A 122 6.99 20.08 2.67
CA GLU A 122 7.93 20.95 1.94
C GLU A 122 9.04 20.12 1.28
N PHE A 123 9.40 18.98 1.89
CA PHE A 123 10.28 17.98 1.28
C PHE A 123 9.79 17.57 -0.11
N MET A 124 8.53 17.17 -0.26
CA MET A 124 7.99 16.77 -1.56
C MET A 124 7.88 17.95 -2.53
N VAL A 125 7.58 19.17 -2.05
CA VAL A 125 7.62 20.38 -2.91
C VAL A 125 9.00 20.53 -3.55
N LYS A 126 10.07 20.36 -2.77
CA LYS A 126 11.45 20.45 -3.28
C LYS A 126 11.77 19.33 -4.25
N GLU A 127 11.39 18.08 -3.95
CA GLU A 127 11.67 16.92 -4.79
C GLU A 127 10.90 16.93 -6.12
N TRP A 128 9.65 17.42 -6.14
CA TRP A 128 8.91 17.62 -7.40
C TRP A 128 9.54 18.70 -8.29
N ASN A 129 9.97 19.81 -7.70
CA ASN A 129 10.70 20.85 -8.45
C ASN A 129 12.04 20.34 -8.98
N HIS A 130 12.74 19.50 -8.20
CA HIS A 130 13.96 18.85 -8.65
C HIS A 130 13.68 17.93 -9.84
N PHE A 131 12.73 17.00 -9.72
CA PHE A 131 12.32 16.11 -10.80
C PHE A 131 11.89 16.86 -12.06
N TRP A 132 11.18 17.97 -11.92
CA TRP A 132 10.78 18.79 -13.08
C TRP A 132 11.97 19.26 -13.91
N LYS A 133 13.10 19.57 -13.26
CA LYS A 133 14.34 20.03 -13.90
C LYS A 133 15.22 18.87 -14.39
N THR A 134 15.36 17.81 -13.59
CA THR A 134 16.35 16.75 -13.84
C THR A 134 15.80 15.50 -14.49
N LYS A 135 14.49 15.26 -14.39
CA LYS A 135 13.81 14.02 -14.82
C LYS A 135 14.36 12.76 -14.14
N ASP A 136 14.96 12.90 -12.95
CA ASP A 136 15.46 11.76 -12.16
C ASP A 136 14.28 10.96 -11.56
N GLU A 137 13.79 9.98 -12.32
CA GLU A 137 12.64 9.14 -11.97
C GLU A 137 12.88 8.33 -10.70
N TYR A 138 14.10 7.79 -10.52
CA TYR A 138 14.42 6.98 -9.36
C TYR A 138 14.43 7.85 -8.10
N ARG A 139 15.04 9.03 -8.15
CA ARG A 139 15.04 9.95 -7.01
C ARG A 139 13.64 10.37 -6.62
N LEU A 140 12.79 10.72 -7.59
CA LEU A 140 11.39 11.06 -7.29
C LEU A 140 10.65 9.88 -6.65
N MET A 141 10.83 8.67 -7.20
CA MET A 141 10.23 7.46 -6.65
C MET A 141 10.70 7.20 -5.21
N ALA A 142 12.00 7.31 -4.95
CA ALA A 142 12.56 7.17 -3.60
C ALA A 142 12.04 8.26 -2.65
N ALA A 143 11.91 9.50 -3.11
CA ALA A 143 11.34 10.60 -2.33
C ALA A 143 9.88 10.34 -1.94
N LEU A 144 9.05 9.90 -2.89
CA LEU A 144 7.66 9.54 -2.61
C LEU A 144 7.56 8.37 -1.60
N ILE A 145 8.41 7.35 -1.71
CA ILE A 145 8.51 6.26 -0.72
C ILE A 145 8.88 6.83 0.66
N ILE A 146 9.90 7.68 0.75
CA ILE A 146 10.34 8.29 2.02
C ILE A 146 9.20 9.08 2.65
N ASN A 147 8.55 9.95 1.87
CA ASN A 147 7.46 10.78 2.33
C ASN A 147 6.26 9.94 2.82
N GLU A 148 5.86 8.93 2.06
CA GLU A 148 4.81 7.98 2.45
C GLU A 148 5.12 7.36 3.83
N GLN A 149 6.34 6.83 4.00
CA GLN A 149 6.71 6.15 5.24
C GLN A 149 6.79 7.09 6.45
N GLN A 150 7.10 8.37 6.25
CA GLN A 150 7.05 9.40 7.31
C GLN A 150 5.62 9.80 7.66
N VAL A 151 4.75 10.00 6.67
CA VAL A 151 3.33 10.32 6.86
C VAL A 151 2.62 9.23 7.66
N ILE A 152 2.89 7.95 7.35
CA ILE A 152 2.35 6.80 8.09
C ILE A 152 2.88 6.79 9.53
N ASP A 153 4.18 7.04 9.73
CA ASP A 153 4.81 6.97 11.05
C ASP A 153 4.14 7.92 12.04
N GLU A 154 3.96 9.18 11.65
CA GLU A 154 3.40 10.22 12.52
C GLU A 154 1.90 10.07 12.76
N SER A 155 1.17 9.59 11.76
CA SER A 155 -0.30 9.61 11.80
C SER A 155 -0.93 8.31 12.28
N VAL A 156 -0.25 7.18 12.07
CA VAL A 156 -0.78 5.84 12.33
C VAL A 156 0.05 5.12 13.38
N ILE A 157 1.37 5.11 13.26
CA ILE A 157 2.23 4.26 14.11
C ILE A 157 2.48 4.89 15.48
N GLN A 158 2.64 6.21 15.55
CA GLN A 158 2.94 6.92 16.80
C GLN A 158 1.70 7.32 17.61
N LYS A 159 0.48 7.26 17.05
CA LYS A 159 -0.74 7.54 17.83
C LYS A 159 -1.07 6.39 18.77
N GLU A 160 -1.31 6.72 20.04
CA GLU A 160 -1.44 5.75 21.14
C GLU A 160 -2.50 4.66 20.94
N SER A 161 -3.54 4.91 20.13
CA SER A 161 -4.58 3.92 19.83
C SER A 161 -4.06 2.73 19.00
N PHE A 162 -3.05 2.93 18.15
CA PHE A 162 -2.45 1.85 17.36
C PHE A 162 -1.51 0.98 18.19
N GLN A 163 -0.65 1.61 19.00
CA GLN A 163 0.31 0.87 19.84
C GLN A 163 -0.34 0.12 21.00
N ARG A 164 -1.35 0.70 21.66
CA ARG A 164 -2.00 0.05 22.81
C ARG A 164 -2.85 -1.15 22.40
N ASN A 165 -3.55 -1.09 21.26
CA ASN A 165 -4.52 -2.12 20.89
C ASN A 165 -4.00 -3.14 19.87
N VAL A 166 -3.09 -2.77 18.95
CA VAL A 166 -2.58 -3.69 17.90
C VAL A 166 -1.21 -4.28 18.21
N PHE A 167 -0.37 -3.60 19.01
CA PHE A 167 0.96 -4.11 19.35
C PHE A 167 1.10 -4.63 20.78
N ARG A 168 0.36 -4.08 21.75
CA ARG A 168 0.41 -4.53 23.17
C ARG A 168 -0.68 -5.54 23.54
N GLN A 169 -1.88 -5.47 22.95
CA GLN A 169 -2.99 -6.40 23.24
C GLN A 169 -3.12 -7.56 22.24
N PHE A 170 -2.44 -7.51 21.10
CA PHE A 170 -2.36 -8.65 20.18
C PHE A 170 -1.37 -9.67 20.74
N PRO A 171 -1.79 -10.92 21.00
CA PRO A 171 -0.85 -11.92 21.46
C PRO A 171 0.22 -12.14 20.39
N TYR A 172 1.45 -12.41 20.86
CA TYR A 172 2.62 -12.91 20.13
C TYR A 172 2.30 -13.83 18.93
N ARG A 173 1.19 -14.58 19.01
CA ARG A 173 0.64 -15.47 17.97
C ARG A 173 0.29 -14.81 16.63
N VAL A 174 0.08 -13.50 16.59
CA VAL A 174 -0.12 -12.74 15.33
C VAL A 174 1.19 -12.17 14.82
N GLN A 175 2.21 -11.98 15.66
CA GLN A 175 3.56 -11.68 15.14
C GLN A 175 4.05 -12.84 14.27
N ASP A 176 3.75 -14.09 14.62
CA ASP A 176 3.90 -15.27 13.74
C ASP A 176 3.03 -15.22 12.47
N ALA A 177 1.82 -14.65 12.55
CA ALA A 177 1.00 -14.37 11.36
C ALA A 177 1.62 -13.29 10.45
N LEU A 178 2.31 -12.30 11.04
CA LEU A 178 3.04 -11.23 10.36
C LEU A 178 4.39 -11.73 9.79
N TYR A 179 5.00 -12.79 10.33
CA TYR A 179 6.11 -13.53 9.70
C TYR A 179 5.71 -14.18 8.34
N PHE A 180 4.41 -14.20 8.00
CA PHE A 180 3.88 -14.56 6.69
C PHE A 180 3.65 -13.36 5.75
N ASN A 181 3.78 -12.12 6.21
CA ASN A 181 3.57 -10.95 5.37
C ASN A 181 4.73 -10.77 4.41
N ALA A 182 4.59 -11.38 3.24
CA ALA A 182 5.30 -10.94 2.05
C ALA A 182 4.44 -9.94 1.30
N VAL A 183 5.08 -8.88 0.78
CA VAL A 183 4.51 -8.13 -0.33
C VAL A 183 4.79 -8.94 -1.58
N ILE A 184 3.72 -9.42 -2.23
CA ILE A 184 3.82 -10.26 -3.43
C ILE A 184 3.66 -9.41 -4.69
N VAL A 185 4.45 -9.75 -5.69
CA VAL A 185 4.47 -9.15 -7.02
C VAL A 185 4.10 -10.26 -8.02
N PRO A 186 2.88 -10.22 -8.59
CA PRO A 186 2.37 -11.31 -9.41
C PRO A 186 2.70 -11.19 -10.89
N THR A 187 2.73 -12.34 -11.56
CA THR A 187 2.67 -12.45 -13.02
C THR A 187 1.46 -13.29 -13.45
N ARG A 188 1.05 -13.17 -14.72
CA ARG A 188 0.00 -14.05 -15.29
C ARG A 188 0.52 -15.45 -15.62
N LYS A 189 1.84 -15.66 -15.59
CA LYS A 189 2.48 -16.97 -15.78
C LYS A 189 2.38 -17.86 -14.54
N GLY A 190 1.90 -17.32 -13.41
CA GLY A 190 1.82 -18.03 -12.14
C GLY A 190 3.09 -17.91 -11.29
N GLU A 191 4.03 -17.07 -11.69
CA GLU A 191 5.17 -16.72 -10.84
C GLU A 191 4.73 -15.66 -9.83
N LEU A 192 5.17 -15.83 -8.59
CA LEU A 192 5.07 -14.81 -7.55
C LEU A 192 6.48 -14.49 -7.07
N TYR A 193 6.88 -13.26 -7.31
CA TYR A 193 8.01 -12.63 -6.67
C TYR A 193 7.54 -11.91 -5.42
N GLY A 194 8.46 -11.49 -4.57
CA GLY A 194 8.08 -10.70 -3.42
C GLY A 194 9.14 -10.62 -2.34
N ILE A 195 8.81 -9.86 -1.32
CA ILE A 195 9.73 -9.54 -0.24
C ILE A 195 9.02 -9.78 1.08
N TYR A 196 9.61 -10.63 1.92
CA TYR A 196 9.15 -10.82 3.29
C TYR A 196 9.45 -9.57 4.11
N VAL A 197 8.43 -9.13 4.86
CA VAL A 197 8.50 -7.94 5.69
C VAL A 197 9.02 -8.33 7.07
N HIS A 198 10.10 -7.69 7.50
CA HIS A 198 10.69 -7.84 8.82
C HIS A 198 10.92 -6.45 9.45
N GLN A 199 10.74 -6.33 10.77
CA GLN A 199 10.95 -5.09 11.53
C GLN A 199 10.17 -3.88 10.99
N PHE A 200 8.89 -4.08 10.67
CA PHE A 200 8.02 -3.06 10.06
C PHE A 200 7.81 -1.83 10.96
N GLU A 201 8.05 -1.95 12.27
CA GLU A 201 8.00 -0.84 13.22
C GLU A 201 9.06 0.24 12.92
N LYS A 202 10.17 -0.11 12.25
CA LYS A 202 11.25 0.83 11.95
C LYS A 202 11.05 1.51 10.60
N VAL A 203 10.94 2.84 10.59
CA VAL A 203 10.78 3.64 9.35
C VAL A 203 11.89 3.40 8.32
N ASP A 204 13.15 3.27 8.77
CA ASP A 204 14.29 2.97 7.88
C ASP A 204 14.07 1.64 7.13
N LYS A 205 13.51 0.63 7.81
CA LYS A 205 13.26 -0.68 7.22
C LYS A 205 12.07 -0.66 6.27
N ARG A 206 11.02 0.10 6.58
CA ARG A 206 9.89 0.27 5.64
C ARG A 206 10.33 0.99 4.37
N ILE A 207 11.17 2.02 4.48
CA ILE A 207 11.75 2.72 3.31
C ILE A 207 12.59 1.75 2.48
N GLU A 208 13.45 0.95 3.12
CA GLU A 208 14.25 -0.08 2.44
C GLU A 208 13.37 -1.09 1.70
N ILE A 209 12.34 -1.63 2.35
CA ILE A 209 11.39 -2.58 1.76
C ILE A 209 10.69 -1.96 0.55
N GLY A 210 10.16 -0.73 0.68
CA GLY A 210 9.48 -0.03 -0.42
C GLY A 210 10.38 0.11 -1.65
N LYS A 211 11.65 0.52 -1.45
CA LYS A 211 12.62 0.61 -2.53
C LYS A 211 12.95 -0.75 -3.13
N ARG A 212 13.07 -1.79 -2.31
CA ARG A 212 13.34 -3.14 -2.81
C ARG A 212 12.19 -3.67 -3.69
N ILE A 213 10.94 -3.44 -3.28
CA ILE A 213 9.77 -3.79 -4.10
C ILE A 213 9.81 -3.00 -5.41
N ALA A 214 10.14 -1.72 -5.37
CA ALA A 214 10.24 -0.88 -6.56
C ALA A 214 11.26 -1.43 -7.56
N THR A 215 12.49 -1.70 -7.12
CA THR A 215 13.54 -2.25 -7.98
C THR A 215 13.17 -3.65 -8.51
N LEU A 216 12.48 -4.48 -7.71
CA LEU A 216 11.95 -5.76 -8.19
C LEU A 216 10.95 -5.56 -9.35
N ILE A 217 9.95 -4.68 -9.16
CA ILE A 217 8.91 -4.39 -10.16
C ILE A 217 9.52 -3.81 -11.44
N PHE A 218 10.51 -2.92 -11.33
CA PHE A 218 11.09 -2.20 -12.46
C PHE A 218 12.37 -2.83 -13.02
N SER A 219 12.69 -4.06 -12.62
CA SER A 219 13.76 -4.83 -13.27
C SER A 219 13.36 -5.21 -14.69
N GLU A 220 14.34 -5.29 -15.59
CA GLU A 220 14.13 -5.70 -16.99
C GLU A 220 13.48 -7.09 -17.07
N GLU A 221 13.82 -7.98 -16.15
CA GLU A 221 13.30 -9.35 -16.06
C GLU A 221 11.80 -9.40 -15.73
N HIS A 222 11.29 -8.48 -14.91
CA HIS A 222 9.94 -8.63 -14.33
C HIS A 222 8.94 -7.57 -14.79
N PHE A 223 9.38 -6.38 -15.21
CA PHE A 223 8.49 -5.24 -15.43
C PHE A 223 7.37 -5.55 -16.42
N GLU A 224 7.68 -6.16 -17.56
CA GLU A 224 6.68 -6.45 -18.59
C GLU A 224 5.60 -7.41 -18.08
N ASP A 225 5.99 -8.48 -17.39
CA ASP A 225 5.05 -9.47 -16.85
C ASP A 225 4.16 -8.91 -15.74
N VAL A 226 4.73 -8.09 -14.85
CA VAL A 226 4.00 -7.43 -13.76
C VAL A 226 3.06 -6.36 -14.32
N TRP A 227 3.50 -5.62 -15.34
CA TRP A 227 2.66 -4.65 -16.04
C TRP A 227 1.52 -5.34 -16.79
N ASN A 228 1.81 -6.44 -17.48
CA ASN A 228 0.81 -7.25 -18.16
C ASN A 228 -0.24 -7.80 -17.17
N PHE A 229 0.19 -8.22 -15.98
CA PHE A 229 -0.73 -8.60 -14.91
C PHE A 229 -1.63 -7.42 -14.52
N ALA A 230 -1.06 -6.27 -14.13
CA ALA A 230 -1.85 -5.15 -13.64
C ALA A 230 -2.88 -4.66 -14.67
N LYS A 231 -2.47 -4.55 -15.94
CA LYS A 231 -3.31 -4.08 -17.05
C LYS A 231 -4.49 -5.00 -17.36
N ASN A 232 -4.31 -6.32 -17.23
CA ASN A 232 -5.28 -7.31 -17.70
C ASN A 232 -6.04 -8.01 -16.56
N VAL A 233 -5.66 -7.77 -15.30
CA VAL A 233 -6.28 -8.40 -14.14
C VAL A 233 -6.99 -7.34 -13.32
N GLU A 234 -8.31 -7.37 -13.38
CA GLU A 234 -9.20 -6.52 -12.59
C GLU A 234 -8.92 -6.69 -11.09
N HIS A 235 -8.68 -5.58 -10.39
CA HIS A 235 -8.45 -5.57 -8.95
C HIS A 235 -9.77 -5.64 -8.19
N THR A 236 -9.99 -6.76 -7.49
CA THR A 236 -11.19 -6.97 -6.66
C THR A 236 -10.89 -6.88 -5.16
N GLY A 237 -9.61 -6.73 -4.80
CA GLY A 237 -9.15 -6.85 -3.42
C GLY A 237 -9.16 -8.28 -2.90
N SER A 238 -9.30 -9.28 -3.77
CA SER A 238 -9.26 -10.69 -3.40
C SER A 238 -7.99 -11.36 -3.92
N ARG A 239 -7.53 -12.40 -3.23
CA ARG A 239 -6.46 -13.26 -3.75
C ARG A 239 -6.86 -13.99 -5.03
N LYS A 240 -8.15 -14.08 -5.34
CA LYS A 240 -8.64 -14.60 -6.63
C LYS A 240 -7.95 -13.96 -7.82
N ASP A 241 -7.62 -12.68 -7.71
CA ASP A 241 -6.94 -11.90 -8.75
C ASP A 241 -5.57 -12.53 -9.09
N TYR A 242 -4.90 -13.09 -8.09
CA TYR A 242 -3.57 -13.68 -8.16
C TYR A 242 -3.63 -15.19 -8.42
N GLU A 243 -4.42 -15.89 -7.61
CA GLU A 243 -4.43 -17.35 -7.52
C GLU A 243 -5.04 -18.04 -8.72
N ARG A 244 -5.81 -17.32 -9.54
CA ARG A 244 -6.37 -17.86 -10.78
C ARG A 244 -5.32 -18.28 -11.80
N PHE A 245 -4.07 -17.80 -11.65
CA PHE A 245 -2.93 -18.18 -12.49
C PHE A 245 -2.10 -19.31 -11.86
N LEU A 246 -2.54 -19.85 -10.72
CA LEU A 246 -1.81 -20.86 -9.96
C LEU A 246 -2.61 -22.15 -9.89
N SER A 247 -1.92 -23.27 -9.97
CA SER A 247 -2.49 -24.61 -9.76
C SER A 247 -2.66 -24.92 -8.25
N ILE A 248 -3.36 -24.04 -7.53
CA ILE A 248 -3.52 -24.12 -6.06
C ILE A 248 -4.99 -24.16 -5.69
N ARG A 249 -5.35 -25.11 -4.83
CA ARG A 249 -6.70 -25.25 -4.26
C ARG A 249 -6.68 -24.80 -2.80
N LEU A 250 -6.89 -23.52 -2.57
CA LEU A 250 -7.12 -22.94 -1.25
C LEU A 250 -8.46 -22.19 -1.25
N PRO A 251 -9.19 -22.16 -0.12
CA PRO A 251 -10.35 -21.30 0.00
C PRO A 251 -9.99 -19.84 -0.31
N GLN A 252 -10.83 -19.21 -1.12
CA GLN A 252 -10.65 -17.86 -1.59
C GLN A 252 -11.59 -16.91 -0.84
N SER A 253 -11.12 -15.69 -0.56
CA SER A 253 -11.96 -14.63 -0.01
C SER A 253 -12.98 -14.15 -1.05
N SER A 254 -14.05 -13.51 -0.58
CA SER A 254 -14.93 -12.72 -1.48
C SER A 254 -14.22 -11.43 -1.91
N VAL A 255 -14.84 -10.69 -2.82
CA VAL A 255 -14.36 -9.37 -3.27
C VAL A 255 -14.52 -8.33 -2.16
N LEU A 256 -13.65 -7.32 -2.12
CA LEU A 256 -13.57 -6.38 -0.99
C LEU A 256 -14.91 -5.70 -0.66
N ARG A 257 -15.62 -5.22 -1.69
CA ARG A 257 -16.90 -4.52 -1.54
C ARG A 257 -18.06 -5.41 -1.07
N ALA A 258 -17.89 -6.73 -1.10
CA ALA A 258 -18.82 -7.69 -0.51
C ALA A 258 -18.42 -8.07 0.94
N CYS A 259 -17.15 -7.89 1.31
CA CYS A 259 -16.62 -8.21 2.63
C CYS A 259 -16.80 -7.08 3.64
N PHE A 260 -16.56 -5.84 3.22
CA PHE A 260 -16.54 -4.68 4.11
C PHE A 260 -17.25 -3.46 3.50
N PRO A 261 -17.95 -2.66 4.32
CA PRO A 261 -18.54 -1.42 3.87
C PRO A 261 -17.46 -0.35 3.60
N ARG A 262 -17.85 0.71 2.91
CA ARG A 262 -17.02 1.91 2.80
C ARG A 262 -16.87 2.56 4.17
N VAL A 263 -15.66 3.02 4.47
CA VAL A 263 -15.34 3.67 5.74
C VAL A 263 -15.30 5.18 5.52
N HIS A 264 -16.07 5.91 6.32
CA HIS A 264 -15.94 7.36 6.37
C HIS A 264 -14.73 7.75 7.22
N HIS A 265 -13.84 8.52 6.62
CA HIS A 265 -12.60 8.96 7.25
C HIS A 265 -12.72 10.42 7.62
N GLN A 266 -12.43 10.73 8.88
CA GLN A 266 -12.23 12.13 9.29
C GLN A 266 -10.86 12.60 8.80
N GLU A 267 -10.84 13.83 8.27
CA GLU A 267 -9.59 14.53 7.98
C GLU A 267 -8.85 14.76 9.30
N ILE A 268 -7.57 14.39 9.32
CA ILE A 268 -6.69 14.66 10.46
C ILE A 268 -5.78 15.81 10.05
N GLU A 269 -5.49 16.69 11.00
CA GLU A 269 -4.45 17.69 10.84
C GLU A 269 -3.09 16.99 10.65
N ARG A 270 -2.52 17.12 9.45
CA ARG A 270 -1.18 16.63 9.12
C ARG A 270 -0.19 17.74 9.39
N LYS A 271 0.75 17.51 10.30
CA LYS A 271 1.92 18.36 10.46
C LYS A 271 2.94 18.00 9.40
N ASP A 272 3.71 18.98 8.95
CA ASP A 272 4.82 18.70 8.05
C ASP A 272 5.95 18.01 8.83
N TRP A 273 6.12 16.72 8.59
CA TRP A 273 7.15 15.89 9.23
C TRP A 273 8.56 16.43 8.97
N TYR A 274 8.77 17.12 7.84
CA TYR A 274 10.07 17.63 7.44
C TYR A 274 10.58 18.76 8.35
N MET A 275 9.67 19.47 9.05
CA MET A 275 10.02 20.54 9.99
C MET A 275 10.81 20.01 11.20
N ASN A 276 10.60 18.75 11.58
CA ASN A 276 11.17 18.16 12.80
C ASN A 276 12.15 17.02 12.51
N LYS A 277 12.34 16.63 11.25
CA LYS A 277 13.14 15.44 10.88
C LYS A 277 14.08 15.73 9.74
N ARG A 278 15.33 15.29 9.90
CA ARG A 278 16.35 15.36 8.85
C ARG A 278 16.26 14.15 7.92
N VAL A 279 16.21 14.43 6.62
CA VAL A 279 16.29 13.39 5.57
C VAL A 279 17.71 12.84 5.49
N ARG A 280 17.84 11.52 5.61
CA ARG A 280 19.13 10.83 5.61
C ARG A 280 19.57 10.53 4.18
N LYS A 281 20.80 10.92 3.81
CA LYS A 281 21.37 10.66 2.46
C LYS A 281 21.28 9.17 2.05
N LYS A 282 21.46 8.26 3.01
CA LYS A 282 21.37 6.81 2.79
C LYS A 282 20.01 6.35 2.23
N TRP A 283 18.92 7.10 2.47
CA TRP A 283 17.60 6.74 1.99
C TRP A 283 17.48 6.80 0.46
N PHE A 284 18.31 7.61 -0.21
CA PHE A 284 18.34 7.68 -1.67
C PHE A 284 19.27 6.65 -2.33
N ARG A 285 20.06 5.86 -1.58
CA ARG A 285 20.89 4.82 -2.18
C ARG A 285 20.04 3.72 -2.80
N TYR A 286 20.46 3.19 -3.95
CA TYR A 286 19.86 1.99 -4.52
C TYR A 286 19.94 0.84 -3.51
N PRO A 287 18.85 0.08 -3.33
CA PRO A 287 18.90 -1.11 -2.50
C PRO A 287 19.68 -2.22 -3.21
N GLU A 288 20.43 -3.01 -2.46
CA GLU A 288 20.91 -4.31 -2.92
C GLU A 288 19.75 -5.30 -2.92
N ILE A 289 19.59 -6.04 -4.02
CA ILE A 289 18.51 -7.03 -4.17
C ILE A 289 19.04 -8.29 -4.78
N GLU A 290 18.72 -9.39 -4.12
CA GLU A 290 18.68 -10.71 -4.73
C GLU A 290 17.22 -10.98 -5.11
N THR A 291 16.93 -11.03 -6.41
CA THR A 291 15.60 -11.37 -6.91
C THR A 291 15.34 -12.85 -6.61
N LYS A 292 14.31 -13.13 -5.80
CA LYS A 292 13.92 -14.49 -5.45
C LYS A 292 12.44 -14.67 -5.71
N GLN A 293 12.11 -15.63 -6.56
CA GLN A 293 10.76 -16.15 -6.67
C GLN A 293 10.38 -16.80 -5.33
N ILE A 294 9.27 -16.36 -4.73
CA ILE A 294 8.85 -16.83 -3.40
C ILE A 294 7.64 -17.76 -3.44
N SER A 295 7.12 -18.08 -4.64
CA SER A 295 5.83 -18.75 -4.81
C SER A 295 5.71 -20.03 -3.96
N GLN A 296 6.69 -20.93 -4.06
CA GLN A 296 6.68 -22.20 -3.31
C GLN A 296 6.69 -21.97 -1.80
N SER A 297 7.66 -21.20 -1.30
CA SER A 297 7.80 -20.93 0.14
C SER A 297 6.56 -20.21 0.70
N TYR A 298 6.01 -19.25 -0.04
CA TYR A 298 4.84 -18.46 0.34
C TYR A 298 3.57 -19.32 0.45
N TYR A 299 3.29 -20.15 -0.55
CA TYR A 299 2.10 -21.00 -0.51
C TYR A 299 2.24 -22.19 0.43
N GLN A 300 3.45 -22.71 0.63
CA GLN A 300 3.69 -23.73 1.65
C GLN A 300 3.37 -23.19 3.04
N LYS A 301 3.88 -22.00 3.35
CA LYS A 301 3.57 -21.23 4.55
C LYS A 301 2.06 -21.03 4.75
N ARG A 302 1.32 -20.70 3.68
CA ARG A 302 -0.14 -20.54 3.76
C ARG A 302 -0.89 -21.85 3.96
N LYS A 303 -0.45 -22.96 3.36
CA LYS A 303 -1.00 -24.30 3.64
C LYS A 303 -0.82 -24.67 5.12
N TRP A 304 0.32 -24.33 5.72
CA TRP A 304 0.55 -24.51 7.16
C TRP A 304 -0.43 -23.71 8.02
N LEU A 305 -0.68 -22.44 7.67
CA LEU A 305 -1.68 -21.60 8.34
C LEU A 305 -3.09 -22.23 8.31
N TYR A 306 -3.49 -22.77 7.16
CA TYR A 306 -4.77 -23.48 7.02
C TYR A 306 -4.83 -24.74 7.89
N ARG A 307 -3.78 -25.57 7.88
CA ARG A 307 -3.70 -26.78 8.71
C ARG A 307 -3.79 -26.43 10.20
N TYR A 308 -3.04 -25.42 10.63
CA TYR A 308 -3.05 -24.95 12.02
C TYR A 308 -4.45 -24.47 12.46
N ALA A 309 -5.12 -23.68 11.61
CA ALA A 309 -6.47 -23.22 11.89
C ALA A 309 -7.49 -24.37 12.01
N TRP A 310 -7.41 -25.37 11.12
CA TRP A 310 -8.26 -26.57 11.20
C TRP A 310 -8.06 -27.33 12.51
N ILE A 311 -6.82 -27.58 12.91
CA ILE A 311 -6.48 -28.24 14.18
C ILE A 311 -7.05 -27.44 15.36
N LYS A 312 -6.86 -26.11 15.37
CA LYS A 312 -7.38 -25.26 16.44
C LYS A 312 -8.92 -25.29 16.51
N ARG A 313 -9.61 -25.27 15.36
CA ARG A 313 -11.08 -25.39 15.32
C ARG A 313 -11.56 -26.72 15.88
N PHE A 314 -10.88 -27.82 15.54
CA PHE A 314 -11.19 -29.14 16.06
C PHE A 314 -11.07 -29.18 17.59
N ILE A 315 -9.97 -28.65 18.15
CA ILE A 315 -9.76 -28.55 19.61
C ILE A 315 -10.85 -27.70 20.28
N ILE A 316 -11.23 -26.56 19.68
CA ILE A 316 -12.30 -25.70 20.21
C ILE A 316 -13.64 -26.45 20.23
N ASN A 317 -13.97 -27.20 19.18
CA ASN A 317 -15.22 -27.96 19.11
C ASN A 317 -15.26 -29.08 20.16
N MET A 318 -14.15 -29.81 20.37
CA MET A 318 -14.07 -30.83 21.43
C MET A 318 -14.30 -30.25 22.83
N LYS A 319 -13.79 -29.04 23.10
CA LYS A 319 -14.01 -28.38 24.40
C LYS A 319 -15.44 -27.89 24.62
N LYS A 320 -16.19 -27.61 23.54
CA LYS A 320 -17.59 -27.15 23.62
C LYS A 320 -18.59 -28.29 23.77
N ASN A 321 -18.25 -29.48 23.30
CA ASN A 321 -19.02 -30.71 23.50
C ASN A 321 -18.16 -31.74 24.26
N PRO A 322 -17.94 -31.56 25.58
CA PRO A 322 -17.38 -32.63 26.38
C PRO A 322 -18.36 -33.81 26.32
N ARG A 323 -17.86 -34.99 25.96
CA ARG A 323 -18.63 -36.23 26.03
C ARG A 323 -19.05 -36.53 27.46
#